data_AF-A0A497I6L3-F1
#
_entry.id   AF-A0A497I6L3-F1
#
_cell.length_a   1.000
_cell.length_b   1.000
_cell.length_c   1.000
_cell.angle_alpha   90.00
_cell.angle_beta   90.00
_cell.angle_gamma   90.00
#
_symmetry.space_group_name_H-M   'P 1'
#
loop_
_entity.id
_entity.type
_entity.pdbx_description
1 polymer ?
#
loop_
_entity_poly.entity_id
_entity_poly.type
_entity_poly.pdbx_seq_one_letter_code
_entity_poly.pdbx_strand_id
1 'polypeptide(L)' 'MKLPKGWKLKKENGKQIVYESEKYQIIIWKKRGDYLVETFRKSPTYKARLFAQSFLKLREAKKFAVDIMGRDKIRKY' A
#
# COMPACT_ATOMS: atom_id res chain seq x y z
N MET A 1 7.62 0.09 13.23
CA MET A 1 7.99 -0.41 11.88
C MET A 1 8.48 0.79 11.09
N LYS A 2 9.73 0.81 10.62
CA LYS A 2 10.30 1.96 9.91
C LYS A 2 9.95 1.86 8.43
N LEU A 3 9.44 2.94 7.83
CA LEU A 3 9.14 2.97 6.39
C LEU A 3 10.44 3.15 5.57
N PRO A 4 10.52 2.60 4.35
CA PRO A 4 11.64 2.86 3.45
C PRO A 4 11.74 4.35 3.07
N LYS A 5 12.96 4.80 2.72
CA LYS A 5 13.22 6.19 2.34
C LYS A 5 12.32 6.61 1.16
N GLY A 6 11.71 7.78 1.24
CA GLY A 6 10.81 8.32 0.20
C GLY A 6 9.34 7.88 0.33
N TRP A 7 9.02 7.03 1.30
CA TRP A 7 7.64 6.68 1.65
C TRP A 7 7.17 7.44 2.88
N LYS A 8 5.90 7.85 2.87
CA LYS A 8 5.24 8.49 4.01
C LYS A 8 3.87 7.87 4.25
N LEU A 9 3.47 7.83 5.52
CA LEU A 9 2.09 7.57 5.89
C LEU A 9 1.27 8.83 5.64
N LYS A 10 0.29 8.76 4.75
CA LYS A 10 -0.59 9.89 4.40
C LYS A 10 -1.85 9.93 5.27
N LYS A 11 -2.41 8.74 5.56
CA LYS A 11 -3.67 8.60 6.28
C LYS A 11 -3.68 7.26 7.01
N GLU A 12 -4.12 7.24 8.24
CA GLU A 12 -4.41 6.01 8.98
C GLU A 12 -5.68 6.25 9.80
N ASN A 13 -6.73 5.48 9.51
CA ASN A 13 -7.94 5.42 10.31
C ASN A 13 -8.42 3.97 10.45
N GLY A 14 -9.45 3.73 11.25
CA GLY A 14 -9.94 2.37 11.53
C GLY A 14 -10.45 1.56 10.31
N LYS A 15 -10.62 2.20 9.14
CA LYS A 15 -11.10 1.57 7.90
C LYS A 15 -10.05 1.53 6.79
N GLN A 16 -9.06 2.41 6.83
CA GLN A 16 -8.14 2.66 5.73
C GLN A 16 -6.76 3.14 6.22
N ILE A 17 -5.69 2.58 5.64
CA ILE A 17 -4.32 3.05 5.81
C ILE A 17 -3.75 3.37 4.43
N VAL A 18 -3.10 4.52 4.27
CA VAL A 18 -2.58 5.02 3.00
C VAL A 18 -1.11 5.36 3.16
N TYR A 19 -0.28 4.66 2.42
CA TYR A 19 1.13 4.99 2.23
C TYR A 19 1.33 5.60 0.85
N GLU A 20 2.22 6.57 0.75
CA GLU A 20 2.47 7.29 -0.49
C GLU A 20 3.95 7.58 -0.66
N SER A 21 4.42 7.49 -1.90
CA SER A 21 5.69 8.04 -2.38
C SER A 21 5.40 9.01 -3.53
N GLU A 22 6.46 9.55 -4.13
CA GLU A 22 6.34 10.40 -5.31
C GLU A 22 5.59 9.69 -6.45
N LYS A 23 5.95 8.44 -6.73
CA LYS A 23 5.47 7.65 -7.89
C LYS A 23 4.38 6.64 -7.56
N TYR A 24 4.20 6.27 -6.29
CA TYR A 24 3.33 5.16 -5.93
C TYR A 24 2.46 5.47 -4.71
N GLN A 25 1.36 4.72 -4.59
CA GLN A 25 0.46 4.74 -3.45
C GLN A 25 0.08 3.31 -3.08
N ILE A 26 0.11 2.97 -1.80
CA ILE A 26 -0.38 1.69 -1.28
C ILE A 26 -1.50 1.98 -0.30
N ILE A 27 -2.64 1.31 -0.46
CA ILE A 27 -3.81 1.46 0.38
C ILE A 27 -4.14 0.13 1.02
N ILE A 28 -4.31 0.11 2.34
CA ILE A 28 -4.82 -1.04 3.08
C ILE A 28 -6.27 -0.72 3.48
N TRP A 29 -7.22 -1.46 2.96
CA TRP A 29 -8.64 -1.35 3.30
C TRP A 29 -9.05 -2.45 4.27
N LYS A 30 -9.85 -2.12 5.29
CA LYS A 30 -10.56 -3.12 6.09
C LYS A 30 -11.91 -3.42 5.41
N LYS A 31 -12.09 -4.64 4.90
CA LYS A 31 -13.31 -5.07 4.19
C LYS A 31 -13.79 -6.41 4.72
N ARG A 32 -14.97 -6.43 5.35
CA ARG A 32 -15.66 -7.65 5.83
C ARG A 32 -14.77 -8.60 6.65
N GLY A 33 -13.96 -8.07 7.57
CA GLY A 33 -13.06 -8.86 8.41
C GLY A 33 -11.64 -8.99 7.86
N ASP A 34 -11.45 -8.82 6.56
CA ASP A 34 -10.15 -8.89 5.89
C ASP A 34 -9.51 -7.52 5.70
N TYR A 35 -8.22 -7.55 5.38
CA TYR A 35 -7.38 -6.42 5.03
C TYR A 35 -6.88 -6.54 3.59
N LEU A 36 -7.42 -5.74 2.69
CA LEU A 36 -7.04 -5.69 1.28
C LEU A 36 -5.95 -4.65 1.08
N VAL A 37 -4.77 -5.06 0.63
CA VAL A 37 -3.69 -4.18 0.21
C VAL A 37 -3.78 -3.97 -1.29
N GLU A 38 -4.05 -2.74 -1.72
CA GLU A 38 -4.04 -2.32 -3.12
C GLU A 38 -2.86 -1.39 -3.39
N THR A 39 -2.20 -1.58 -4.53
CA THR A 39 -1.06 -0.77 -4.95
C THR A 39 -1.37 -0.02 -6.23
N PHE A 40 -0.97 1.23 -6.30
CA PHE A 40 -1.22 2.12 -7.42
C PHE A 40 0.05 2.84 -7.86
N ARG A 41 0.21 3.02 -9.17
CA ARG A 41 1.16 3.97 -9.76
C ARG A 41 0.47 5.32 -9.94
N LYS A 42 1.09 6.37 -9.43
CA LYS A 42 0.63 7.75 -9.57
C LYS A 42 1.09 8.30 -10.93
N SER A 43 0.13 8.78 -11.71
CA SER A 43 0.33 9.59 -12.89
C SER A 43 -0.32 10.96 -12.65
N PRO A 44 0.10 12.05 -13.32
CA PRO A 44 -0.49 13.38 -13.11
C PRO A 44 -2.02 13.42 -13.26
N THR A 45 -2.57 12.58 -14.14
CA THR A 45 -4.00 12.58 -14.49
C THR A 45 -4.75 11.33 -14.06
N TYR A 46 -4.05 10.26 -13.63
CA TYR A 46 -4.69 8.98 -13.32
C TYR A 46 -3.93 8.16 -12.27
N LYS A 47 -4.62 7.18 -11.67
CA LYS A 47 -4.01 6.16 -10.81
C LYS A 47 -4.24 4.79 -11.42
N ALA A 48 -3.17 4.16 -11.91
CA ALA A 48 -3.26 2.78 -12.38
C ALA A 48 -3.09 1.82 -11.20
N ARG A 49 -4.06 0.94 -10.98
CA ARG A 49 -3.92 -0.16 -10.02
C ARG A 49 -2.95 -1.17 -10.60
N LEU A 50 -1.90 -1.49 -9.83
CA LEU A 50 -0.90 -2.48 -10.22
C LEU A 50 -1.34 -3.89 -9.82
N PHE A 51 -1.75 -4.06 -8.56
CA PHE A 51 -2.25 -5.33 -8.04
C PHE A 51 -2.98 -5.13 -6.71
N ALA A 52 -3.60 -6.20 -6.20
CA ALA A 52 -4.07 -6.25 -4.83
C ALA A 52 -3.91 -7.63 -4.19
N GLN A 53 -3.80 -7.66 -2.86
CA GLN A 53 -3.67 -8.87 -2.07
C GLN A 53 -4.45 -8.74 -0.75
N SER A 54 -5.20 -9.78 -0.40
CA SER A 54 -5.97 -9.84 0.86
C SER A 54 -5.19 -10.55 1.97
N PHE A 55 -5.43 -10.13 3.21
CA PHE A 55 -4.86 -10.71 4.43
C PHE A 55 -5.92 -10.78 5.54
N LEU A 56 -5.88 -11.83 6.36
CA LEU A 56 -6.78 -11.96 7.51
C LEU A 56 -6.40 -11.00 8.65
N LYS A 57 -5.12 -10.66 8.79
CA LYS A 57 -4.60 -9.85 9.90
C LYS A 57 -4.00 -8.54 9.42
N LEU A 58 -4.30 -7.44 10.11
CA LEU A 58 -3.73 -6.12 9.82
C LEU A 58 -2.19 -6.12 9.85
N ARG A 59 -1.60 -6.86 10.80
CA ARG A 59 -0.15 -6.94 10.96
C ARG A 59 0.53 -7.52 9.71
N GLU A 60 -0.09 -8.53 9.10
CA GLU A 60 0.41 -9.16 7.87
C GLU A 60 0.26 -8.22 6.68
N ALA A 61 -0.90 -7.56 6.54
CA ALA A 61 -1.12 -6.53 5.52
C ALA A 61 -0.10 -5.39 5.61
N LYS A 62 0.19 -4.88 6.82
CA LYS A 62 1.23 -3.86 7.05
C LYS A 62 2.62 -4.37 6.69
N LYS A 63 2.96 -5.61 7.09
CA LYS A 63 4.26 -6.23 6.76
C LYS A 63 4.44 -6.37 5.25
N PHE A 64 3.41 -6.84 4.55
CA PHE A 64 3.40 -6.96 3.10
C PHE A 64 3.53 -5.61 2.41
N ALA A 65 2.77 -4.59 2.85
CA ALA A 65 2.87 -3.25 2.31
C ALA A 65 4.31 -2.72 2.42
N VAL A 66 4.94 -2.82 3.59
CA VAL A 66 6.33 -2.37 3.80
C VAL A 66 7.34 -3.17 2.98
N ASP A 67 7.17 -4.50 2.88
CA ASP A 67 8.03 -5.36 2.05
C ASP A 67 7.98 -4.95 0.57
N ILE A 68 6.80 -4.65 0.03
CA ILE A 68 6.66 -4.20 -1.36
C ILE A 68 7.26 -2.80 -1.55
N MET A 69 7.08 -1.87 -0.60
CA MET A 69 7.69 -0.54 -0.68
C MET A 69 9.21 -0.58 -0.86
N GLY A 70 9.87 -1.60 -0.29
CA GLY A 70 11.31 -1.80 -0.38
C GLY A 70 11.78 -2.63 -1.57
N ARG A 71 10.87 -3.25 -2.33
CA ARG A 71 11.21 -4.08 -3.50
C ARG A 71 11.01 -3.29 -4.79
N ASP A 72 11.90 -3.51 -5.76
CA ASP A 72 11.69 -3.08 -7.15
C ASP A 72 10.46 -3.73 -7.81
N LYS A 73 9.78 -4.67 -7.16
CA LYS A 73 8.55 -5.28 -7.69
C LYS A 73 7.45 -4.26 -7.95
N ILE A 74 7.34 -3.18 -7.16
CA ILE A 74 6.42 -2.09 -7.49
C ILE A 74 6.76 -1.39 -8.82
N ARG A 75 8.01 -1.46 -9.29
CA ARG A 75 8.46 -0.91 -10.58
C ARG A 75 8.29 -1.88 -11.76
N LYS A 76 8.26 -3.20 -11.49
CA LYS A 76 8.14 -4.23 -12.54
C LYS A 76 6.68 -4.56 -12.93
N TYR A 77 5.69 -4.16 -12.14
CA TYR A 77 4.26 -4.19 -12.48
C TYR A 77 3.78 -2.81 -12.93
#